data_AF-A0A7V2W5R7-F1
#
_entry.id   AF-A0A7V2W5R7-F1
#
_cell.length_a   1.000
_cell.length_b   1.000
_cell.length_c   1.000
_cell.angle_alpha   90.00
_cell.angle_beta   90.00
_cell.angle_gamma   90.00
#
_symmetry.space_group_name_H-M   'P 1'
#
loop_
_entity.id
_entity.type
_entity.pdbx_description
1 polymer ?
#
loop_
_entity_poly.entity_id
_entity_poly.type
_entity_poly.pdbx_seq_one_letter_code
_entity_poly.pdbx_strand_id
1 'polypeptide(L)'
;MKELLICFLLGFIVQLSYAQKIGFIPGKLPGVAEKDYNKGKYILENTYKSMEEHGDTVYADYWNIAVGYSYMDYDKNEILELLKKSKEEDAESFCIIAQFKNSSKPEGYKSSKFYKLLGADFENLIKDCEHDGTLKPFESSLKEKSYYKGLNYDLIAQLDRMMLKDQKYRRDNDVLTNKKKWEKQKALDMENQIELANIFEKYGYPGKSLVGSDFDSNACLILEHGSDLAFQEKWFPTVIEAMRKGEADINIVRMLIDRIYWKKTGKQIFGSHVDVPMEEEKIIREIQAEYGL
;
A
#
# COMPACT_ATOMS: atom_id res chain seq x y z
N MET A 1 28.17 49.28 -39.35
CA MET A 1 29.30 48.38 -39.02
C MET A 1 28.92 47.63 -37.75
N LYS A 2 28.72 46.30 -37.88
CA LYS A 2 28.81 45.20 -36.88
C LYS A 2 28.04 45.38 -35.55
N GLU A 3 26.97 44.62 -35.30
CA GLU A 3 26.94 43.23 -34.79
C GLU A 3 27.54 43.01 -33.39
N LEU A 4 26.82 42.20 -32.59
CA LEU A 4 27.14 41.54 -31.31
C LEU A 4 27.04 42.36 -30.00
N LEU A 5 25.98 42.10 -29.22
CA LEU A 5 26.16 41.31 -27.99
C LEU A 5 24.86 40.54 -27.65
N ILE A 6 24.96 39.23 -27.78
CA ILE A 6 24.00 38.19 -27.40
C ILE A 6 24.48 37.57 -26.08
N CYS A 7 23.54 37.16 -25.23
CA CYS A 7 23.65 36.20 -24.11
C CYS A 7 24.49 36.59 -22.87
N PHE A 8 23.83 36.62 -21.71
CA PHE A 8 24.13 35.74 -20.56
C PHE A 8 23.07 35.94 -19.46
N LEU A 9 21.90 35.32 -19.63
CA LEU A 9 21.02 34.96 -18.51
C LEU A 9 20.77 33.45 -18.61
N LEU A 10 21.85 32.70 -18.44
CA LEU A 10 21.79 31.26 -18.21
C LEU A 10 21.47 31.02 -16.74
N GLY A 11 20.47 30.18 -16.52
CA GLY A 11 19.81 29.95 -15.25
C GLY A 11 20.76 29.41 -14.17
N PHE A 12 20.69 30.05 -13.02
CA PHE A 12 21.05 29.42 -11.75
C PHE A 12 19.90 28.52 -11.32
N ILE A 13 19.83 27.30 -11.87
CA ILE A 13 19.19 26.20 -11.13
C ILE A 13 20.17 25.85 -10.03
N VAL A 14 19.94 26.38 -8.83
CA VAL A 14 20.69 25.99 -7.64
C VAL A 14 20.45 24.50 -7.47
N GLN A 15 21.47 23.68 -7.73
CA GLN A 15 21.47 22.28 -7.33
C GLN A 15 21.46 22.26 -5.80
N LEU A 16 20.26 22.21 -5.24
CA LEU A 16 20.06 21.99 -3.82
C LEU A 16 20.71 20.64 -3.47
N SER A 17 21.53 20.66 -2.41
CA SER A 17 22.09 19.43 -1.86
C SER A 17 20.97 18.45 -1.48
N TYR A 18 21.23 17.15 -1.55
CA TYR A 18 20.19 16.13 -1.35
C TYR A 18 19.54 16.19 0.06
N ALA A 19 20.29 16.61 1.06
CA ALA A 19 19.79 16.84 2.42
C ALA A 19 18.74 17.97 2.51
N GLN A 20 18.63 18.81 1.49
CA GLN A 20 17.72 19.94 1.41
C GLN A 20 16.35 19.59 0.78
N LYS A 21 16.11 18.31 0.44
CA LYS A 21 14.91 17.84 -0.26
C LYS A 21 13.97 16.93 0.57
N ILE A 22 14.37 16.52 1.78
CA ILE A 22 13.46 15.82 2.69
C ILE A 22 12.37 16.82 3.12
N GLY A 23 11.10 16.41 3.03
CA GLY A 23 9.95 17.30 3.24
C GLY A 23 9.50 18.10 2.02
N PHE A 24 10.13 17.91 0.84
CA PHE A 24 9.72 18.62 -0.37
C PHE A 24 8.51 17.95 -1.04
N ILE A 25 7.47 18.74 -1.29
CA ILE A 25 6.31 18.33 -2.09
C ILE A 25 6.31 19.17 -3.37
N PRO A 26 6.56 18.57 -4.55
CA PRO A 26 6.49 19.28 -5.82
C PRO A 26 5.11 19.90 -6.04
N GLY A 27 5.07 21.09 -6.63
CA GLY A 27 3.83 21.63 -7.18
C GLY A 27 3.35 20.80 -8.38
N LYS A 28 2.05 20.85 -8.67
CA LYS A 28 1.46 20.10 -9.79
C LYS A 28 2.05 20.57 -11.13
N LEU A 29 2.72 19.67 -11.83
CA LEU A 29 3.30 19.95 -13.16
C LEU A 29 2.21 19.97 -14.26
N PRO A 30 2.41 20.74 -15.35
CA PRO A 30 1.54 20.69 -16.52
C PRO A 30 1.43 19.27 -17.09
N GLY A 31 0.21 18.81 -17.36
CA GLY A 31 -0.05 17.48 -17.92
C GLY A 31 -0.28 16.37 -16.88
N VAL A 32 0.05 16.61 -15.61
CA VAL A 32 -0.26 15.66 -14.53
C VAL A 32 -1.74 15.73 -14.18
N ALA A 33 -2.43 14.58 -14.20
CA ALA A 33 -3.83 14.50 -13.82
C ALA A 33 -4.02 14.86 -12.34
N GLU A 34 -5.10 15.57 -12.01
CA GLU A 34 -5.40 16.00 -10.63
C GLU A 34 -5.40 14.83 -9.63
N LYS A 35 -6.02 13.71 -10.03
CA LYS A 35 -6.05 12.48 -9.22
C LYS A 35 -4.65 11.93 -8.93
N ASP A 36 -3.74 12.01 -9.89
CA ASP A 36 -2.39 11.46 -9.76
C ASP A 36 -1.55 12.38 -8.89
N TYR A 37 -1.66 13.70 -9.08
CA TYR A 37 -1.04 14.68 -8.22
C TYR A 37 -1.46 14.51 -6.75
N ASN A 38 -2.77 14.42 -6.49
CA ASN A 38 -3.29 14.25 -5.14
C ASN A 38 -2.85 12.91 -4.52
N LYS A 39 -2.76 11.84 -5.32
CA LYS A 39 -2.23 10.56 -4.84
C LYS A 39 -0.74 10.66 -4.48
N GLY A 40 0.07 11.28 -5.34
CA GLY A 40 1.48 11.52 -5.05
C GLY A 40 1.66 12.36 -3.79
N LYS A 41 0.87 13.44 -3.65
CA LYS A 41 0.94 14.36 -2.52
C LYS A 41 0.63 13.64 -1.21
N TYR A 42 -0.43 12.84 -1.20
CA TYR A 42 -0.79 12.01 -0.05
C TYR A 42 0.33 11.05 0.36
N ILE A 43 1.00 10.41 -0.61
CA ILE A 43 2.11 9.49 -0.32
C ILE A 43 3.26 10.25 0.33
N LEU A 44 3.63 11.41 -0.22
CA LEU A 44 4.70 12.24 0.31
C LEU A 44 4.39 12.75 1.72
N GLU A 45 3.19 13.29 1.95
CA GLU A 45 2.78 13.81 3.27
C GLU A 45 2.84 12.72 4.36
N ASN A 46 2.34 11.52 4.06
CA ASN A 46 2.43 10.41 5.02
C ASN A 46 3.85 9.90 5.22
N THR A 47 4.66 9.88 4.15
CA THR A 47 6.06 9.47 4.26
C THR A 47 6.83 10.44 5.15
N TYR A 48 6.71 11.74 4.90
CA TYR A 48 7.39 12.75 5.72
C TYR A 48 6.91 12.76 7.17
N LYS A 49 5.61 12.55 7.39
CA LYS A 49 5.09 12.38 8.76
C LYS A 49 5.68 11.14 9.45
N SER A 50 5.76 10.00 8.76
CA SER A 50 6.39 8.79 9.29
C SER A 50 7.86 9.06 9.65
N MET A 51 8.60 9.70 8.75
CA MET A 51 10.00 10.09 8.96
C MET A 51 10.19 10.97 10.20
N GLU A 52 9.26 11.91 10.45
CA GLU A 52 9.26 12.72 11.68
C GLU A 52 8.99 11.87 12.94
N GLU A 53 8.13 10.85 12.84
CA GLU A 53 7.76 9.98 13.96
C GLU A 53 8.88 9.01 14.37
N HIS A 54 9.58 8.40 13.40
CA HIS A 54 10.67 7.45 13.69
C HIS A 54 12.08 8.05 13.70
N GLY A 55 12.24 9.31 13.30
CA GLY A 55 13.46 10.11 13.54
C GLY A 55 14.67 9.82 12.62
N ASP A 56 14.71 8.67 11.96
CA ASP A 56 15.72 8.29 10.97
C ASP A 56 15.09 8.13 9.57
N THR A 57 15.84 8.34 8.48
CA THR A 57 15.35 7.99 7.13
C THR A 57 15.72 6.55 6.81
N VAL A 58 14.75 5.73 6.42
CA VAL A 58 14.95 4.31 6.11
C VAL A 58 14.72 4.02 4.63
N TYR A 59 15.09 2.81 4.19
CA TYR A 59 14.96 2.40 2.78
C TYR A 59 13.53 2.57 2.23
N ALA A 60 12.51 2.30 3.06
CA ALA A 60 11.10 2.41 2.70
C ALA A 60 10.70 3.86 2.42
N ASP A 61 11.29 4.84 3.11
CA ASP A 61 11.02 6.27 2.87
C ASP A 61 11.50 6.68 1.49
N TYR A 62 12.74 6.33 1.15
CA TYR A 62 13.28 6.60 -0.19
C TYR A 62 12.43 5.96 -1.29
N TRP A 63 11.97 4.72 -1.08
CA TRP A 63 11.06 4.06 -2.00
C TRP A 63 9.72 4.80 -2.11
N ASN A 64 9.11 5.17 -0.98
CA ASN A 64 7.82 5.83 -0.94
C ASN A 64 7.86 7.24 -1.54
N ILE A 65 8.94 7.99 -1.31
CA ILE A 65 9.17 9.29 -1.97
C ILE A 65 9.31 9.09 -3.47
N ALA A 66 10.07 8.09 -3.93
CA ALA A 66 10.20 7.77 -5.35
C ALA A 66 8.84 7.44 -5.99
N VAL A 67 8.00 6.66 -5.29
CA VAL A 67 6.63 6.37 -5.74
C VAL A 67 5.80 7.66 -5.78
N GLY A 68 5.83 8.49 -4.74
CA GLY A 68 5.09 9.76 -4.69
C GLY A 68 5.46 10.68 -5.84
N TYR A 69 6.75 10.85 -6.10
CA TYR A 69 7.30 11.61 -7.22
C TYR A 69 6.90 11.03 -8.58
N SER A 70 6.84 9.71 -8.72
CA SER A 70 6.38 9.09 -9.96
C SER A 70 4.92 9.39 -10.28
N TYR A 71 4.06 9.52 -9.27
CA TYR A 71 2.67 9.91 -9.47
C TYR A 71 2.54 11.35 -9.95
N MET A 72 3.48 12.21 -9.57
CA MET A 72 3.56 13.61 -9.98
C MET A 72 4.33 13.83 -11.29
N ASP A 73 4.74 12.76 -11.99
CA ASP A 73 5.61 12.81 -13.17
C ASP A 73 6.84 13.71 -12.94
N TYR A 74 7.40 13.65 -11.73
CA TYR A 74 8.58 14.41 -11.33
C TYR A 74 9.85 13.89 -12.03
N ASP A 75 10.98 14.57 -11.84
CA ASP A 75 12.21 14.27 -12.58
C ASP A 75 12.63 12.80 -12.45
N LYS A 76 12.85 12.16 -13.61
CA LYS A 76 13.19 10.74 -13.72
C LYS A 76 14.49 10.39 -12.99
N ASN A 77 15.50 11.26 -13.06
CA ASN A 77 16.80 10.98 -12.44
C ASN A 77 16.70 11.07 -10.93
N GLU A 78 15.92 12.03 -10.40
CA GLU A 78 15.65 12.14 -8.97
C GLU A 78 14.93 10.90 -8.44
N ILE A 79 13.92 10.42 -9.14
CA ILE A 79 13.19 9.19 -8.78
C ILE A 79 14.14 7.98 -8.79
N LEU A 80 14.96 7.83 -9.82
CA LEU A 80 15.92 6.73 -9.91
C LEU A 80 16.95 6.80 -8.78
N GLU A 81 17.43 7.99 -8.45
CA GLU A 81 18.40 8.21 -7.38
C GLU A 81 17.81 7.87 -6.00
N LEU A 82 16.54 8.20 -5.75
CA LEU A 82 15.84 7.77 -4.55
C LEU A 82 15.76 6.25 -4.45
N LEU A 83 15.45 5.56 -5.55
CA LEU A 83 15.42 4.09 -5.55
C LEU A 83 16.80 3.47 -5.34
N LYS A 84 17.87 4.07 -5.88
CA LYS A 84 19.25 3.65 -5.57
C LYS A 84 19.54 3.82 -4.09
N LYS A 85 19.17 4.96 -3.49
CA LYS A 85 19.34 5.20 -2.05
C LYS A 85 18.55 4.21 -1.20
N SER A 86 17.32 3.91 -1.59
CA SER A 86 16.53 2.85 -0.97
C SER A 86 17.30 1.53 -0.98
N LYS A 87 17.86 1.14 -2.13
CA LYS A 87 18.65 -0.09 -2.25
C LYS A 87 19.99 -0.04 -1.50
N GLU A 88 20.66 1.11 -1.48
CA GLU A 88 21.93 1.32 -0.76
C GLU A 88 21.73 1.23 0.76
N GLU A 89 20.61 1.76 1.26
CA GLU A 89 20.22 1.68 2.66
C GLU A 89 19.89 0.24 3.07
N ASP A 90 19.14 -0.48 2.22
CA ASP A 90 18.76 -1.86 2.47
C ASP A 90 18.43 -2.63 1.18
N ALA A 91 19.46 -3.26 0.60
CA ALA A 91 19.33 -3.99 -0.65
C ALA A 91 18.35 -5.16 -0.56
N GLU A 92 18.28 -5.84 0.59
CA GLU A 92 17.44 -7.01 0.76
C GLU A 92 15.97 -6.61 0.87
N SER A 93 15.63 -5.66 1.73
CA SER A 93 14.24 -5.21 1.85
C SER A 93 13.77 -4.46 0.60
N PHE A 94 14.66 -3.71 -0.06
CA PHE A 94 14.41 -3.17 -1.39
C PHE A 94 14.02 -4.26 -2.39
N CYS A 95 14.80 -5.35 -2.44
CA CYS A 95 14.52 -6.47 -3.33
C CYS A 95 13.22 -7.20 -2.97
N ILE A 96 12.88 -7.34 -1.69
CA ILE A 96 11.59 -7.90 -1.24
C ILE A 96 10.43 -7.04 -1.75
N ILE A 97 10.49 -5.71 -1.61
CA ILE A 97 9.44 -4.83 -2.13
C ILE A 97 9.33 -4.96 -3.65
N ALA A 98 10.46 -4.98 -4.37
CA ALA A 98 10.47 -5.13 -5.82
C ALA A 98 9.81 -6.45 -6.28
N GLN A 99 10.15 -7.55 -5.62
CA GLN A 99 9.57 -8.87 -5.88
C GLN A 99 8.07 -8.91 -5.55
N PHE A 100 7.66 -8.37 -4.39
CA PHE A 100 6.26 -8.30 -3.99
C PHE A 100 5.43 -7.50 -4.99
N LYS A 101 5.93 -6.34 -5.44
CA LYS A 101 5.25 -5.53 -6.47
C LYS A 101 5.16 -6.27 -7.80
N ASN A 102 6.16 -7.09 -8.13
CA ASN A 102 6.15 -7.91 -9.33
C ASN A 102 5.12 -9.05 -9.25
N SER A 103 4.97 -9.72 -8.11
CA SER A 103 4.00 -10.82 -7.95
C SER A 103 2.57 -10.32 -7.70
N SER A 104 2.40 -9.05 -7.29
CA SER A 104 1.11 -8.49 -6.90
C SER A 104 0.13 -8.21 -8.06
N LYS A 105 0.57 -8.23 -9.32
CA LYS A 105 -0.27 -7.92 -10.49
C LYS A 105 0.04 -8.86 -11.66
N PRO A 106 -0.91 -9.12 -12.57
CA PRO A 106 -0.67 -9.96 -13.75
C PRO A 106 0.49 -9.49 -14.64
N GLU A 107 0.67 -8.17 -14.79
CA GLU A 107 1.81 -7.56 -15.50
C GLU A 107 2.93 -7.12 -14.53
N GLY A 108 2.84 -7.53 -13.26
CA GLY A 108 3.75 -7.16 -12.19
C GLY A 108 4.00 -5.66 -12.08
N TYR A 109 5.27 -5.29 -11.88
CA TYR A 109 5.68 -3.89 -11.79
C TYR A 109 5.43 -3.13 -13.10
N LYS A 110 5.33 -3.80 -14.26
CA LYS A 110 5.21 -3.15 -15.57
C LYS A 110 3.93 -2.31 -15.71
N SER A 111 2.91 -2.67 -14.95
CA SER A 111 1.64 -1.93 -14.88
C SER A 111 1.72 -0.63 -14.06
N SER A 112 2.76 -0.44 -13.25
CA SER A 112 2.87 0.69 -12.32
C SER A 112 3.29 1.99 -13.02
N LYS A 113 2.84 3.14 -12.46
CA LYS A 113 3.21 4.46 -13.00
C LYS A 113 4.72 4.71 -12.86
N PHE A 114 5.31 4.30 -11.73
CA PHE A 114 6.76 4.40 -11.51
C PHE A 114 7.56 3.61 -12.55
N TYR A 115 7.14 2.39 -12.89
CA TYR A 115 7.83 1.61 -13.90
C TYR A 115 7.70 2.20 -15.30
N LYS A 116 6.51 2.68 -15.68
CA LYS A 116 6.31 3.32 -16.99
C LYS A 116 7.23 4.53 -17.19
N LEU A 117 7.62 5.19 -16.11
CA LEU A 117 8.53 6.32 -16.13
C LEU A 117 10.01 5.90 -16.17
N LEU A 118 10.40 4.84 -15.46
CA LEU A 118 11.79 4.39 -15.35
C LEU A 118 12.22 3.38 -16.44
N GLY A 119 11.33 2.46 -16.80
CA GLY A 119 11.56 1.40 -17.77
C GLY A 119 12.80 0.55 -17.44
N ALA A 120 13.70 0.43 -18.41
CA ALA A 120 14.92 -0.38 -18.32
C ALA A 120 15.85 0.05 -17.17
N ASP A 121 15.80 1.31 -16.73
CA ASP A 121 16.61 1.77 -15.59
C ASP A 121 16.20 1.05 -14.29
N PHE A 122 14.89 0.81 -14.12
CA PHE A 122 14.39 0.04 -12.99
C PHE A 122 14.69 -1.46 -13.13
N GLU A 123 14.52 -2.04 -14.32
CA GLU A 123 14.88 -3.45 -14.59
C GLU A 123 16.36 -3.70 -14.23
N ASN A 124 17.25 -2.78 -14.63
CA ASN A 124 18.67 -2.85 -14.31
C ASN A 124 18.95 -2.71 -12.80
N LEU A 125 18.16 -1.91 -12.09
CA LEU A 125 18.30 -1.72 -10.65
C LEU A 125 17.91 -2.97 -9.85
N ILE A 126 16.96 -3.76 -10.34
CA ILE A 126 16.45 -4.96 -9.66
C ILE A 126 17.03 -6.28 -10.19
N LYS A 127 17.91 -6.24 -11.19
CA LYS A 127 18.42 -7.45 -11.88
C LYS A 127 19.06 -8.48 -10.96
N ASP A 128 19.64 -8.04 -9.85
CA ASP A 128 20.30 -8.84 -8.80
C ASP A 128 19.35 -9.19 -7.64
N CYS A 129 18.12 -8.67 -7.65
CA CYS A 129 17.05 -9.13 -6.79
C CYS A 129 16.47 -10.47 -7.26
N GLU A 130 16.71 -10.88 -8.51
CA GLU A 130 16.25 -12.15 -9.08
C GLU A 130 17.26 -13.26 -8.81
N HIS A 131 17.32 -13.76 -7.57
CA HIS A 131 17.98 -15.04 -7.28
C HIS A 131 16.94 -16.14 -7.06
N ASP A 132 17.07 -17.20 -7.87
CA ASP A 132 16.51 -18.55 -7.72
C ASP A 132 15.20 -18.58 -6.95
N GLY A 133 14.07 -18.46 -7.65
CA GLY A 133 12.65 -18.85 -7.37
C GLY A 133 12.21 -19.41 -6.01
N THR A 134 12.96 -19.13 -4.97
CA THR A 134 12.93 -19.57 -3.60
C THR A 134 13.13 -18.27 -2.83
N LEU A 135 12.02 -17.74 -2.35
CA LEU A 135 12.09 -16.72 -1.31
C LEU A 135 12.94 -17.34 -0.19
N LYS A 136 14.14 -16.80 0.07
CA LYS A 136 14.77 -17.06 1.35
C LYS A 136 13.75 -16.67 2.42
N PRO A 137 13.51 -17.49 3.46
CA PRO A 137 12.54 -17.15 4.48
C PRO A 137 12.81 -15.74 5.00
N PHE A 138 11.78 -14.89 4.86
CA PHE A 138 11.66 -13.50 5.33
C PHE A 138 12.20 -13.25 6.75
N GLU A 139 12.40 -14.32 7.55
CA GLU A 139 12.88 -14.27 8.93
C GLU A 139 14.36 -13.88 9.13
N SER A 140 15.27 -14.18 8.19
CA SER A 140 16.70 -14.16 8.53
C SER A 140 17.39 -12.80 8.46
N SER A 141 16.76 -11.78 7.89
CA SER A 141 17.41 -10.49 7.54
C SER A 141 16.75 -9.23 8.10
N LEU A 142 15.58 -9.38 8.72
CA LEU A 142 14.84 -8.26 9.29
C LEU A 142 15.21 -7.96 10.74
N LYS A 143 15.74 -8.95 11.48
CA LYS A 143 15.98 -8.86 12.94
C LYS A 143 16.99 -7.78 13.35
N GLU A 144 17.77 -7.21 12.42
CA GLU A 144 18.80 -6.22 12.73
C GLU A 144 18.40 -4.76 12.42
N LYS A 145 17.22 -4.48 11.84
CA LYS A 145 16.84 -3.12 11.40
C LYS A 145 15.83 -2.46 12.34
N SER A 146 16.08 -1.19 12.72
CA SER A 146 15.32 -0.47 13.76
C SER A 146 13.82 -0.36 13.46
N TYR A 147 13.44 -0.19 12.18
CA TYR A 147 12.07 -0.02 11.72
C TYR A 147 11.19 -1.26 11.95
N TYR A 148 11.75 -2.47 11.80
CA TYR A 148 11.02 -3.72 12.04
C TYR A 148 11.28 -4.31 13.43
N LYS A 149 12.11 -3.64 14.25
CA LYS A 149 12.51 -4.13 15.57
C LYS A 149 11.30 -4.26 16.49
N GLY A 150 11.06 -5.47 16.97
CA GLY A 150 9.96 -5.78 17.89
C GLY A 150 8.66 -6.19 17.21
N LEU A 151 8.62 -6.25 15.87
CA LEU A 151 7.47 -6.77 15.13
C LEU A 151 7.44 -8.30 15.13
N ASN A 152 6.25 -8.85 14.88
CA ASN A 152 6.03 -10.29 14.82
C ASN A 152 6.18 -10.80 13.39
N TYR A 153 7.42 -11.16 13.00
CA TYR A 153 7.74 -11.63 11.66
C TYR A 153 7.00 -12.90 11.24
N ASP A 154 6.77 -13.83 12.17
CA ASP A 154 5.99 -15.04 11.90
C ASP A 154 4.57 -14.71 11.50
N LEU A 155 3.97 -13.75 12.20
CA LEU A 155 2.62 -13.27 11.91
C LEU A 155 2.57 -12.46 10.61
N ILE A 156 3.58 -11.63 10.33
CA ILE A 156 3.71 -10.93 9.04
C ILE A 156 3.74 -11.95 7.90
N ALA A 157 4.63 -12.95 7.98
CA ALA A 157 4.76 -13.98 6.97
C ALA A 157 3.46 -14.81 6.83
N GLN A 158 2.73 -15.03 7.93
CA GLN A 158 1.42 -15.67 7.89
C GLN A 158 0.39 -14.82 7.14
N LEU A 159 0.25 -13.54 7.48
CA LEU A 159 -0.69 -12.61 6.85
C LEU A 159 -0.39 -12.42 5.36
N ASP A 160 0.89 -12.35 4.97
CA ASP A 160 1.30 -12.25 3.57
C ASP A 160 0.87 -13.49 2.77
N ARG A 161 1.10 -14.70 3.31
CA ARG A 161 0.61 -15.95 2.68
C ARG A 161 -0.91 -15.97 2.55
N MET A 162 -1.64 -15.52 3.57
CA MET A 162 -3.10 -15.43 3.51
C MET A 162 -3.56 -14.42 2.46
N MET A 163 -2.86 -13.30 2.30
CA MET A 163 -3.14 -12.30 1.27
C MET A 163 -2.90 -12.83 -0.16
N LEU A 164 -1.85 -13.65 -0.34
CA LEU A 164 -1.63 -14.35 -1.63
C LEU A 164 -2.80 -15.28 -1.97
N LYS A 165 -3.38 -15.99 -0.99
CA LYS A 165 -4.58 -16.81 -1.18
C LYS A 165 -5.82 -15.95 -1.50
N ASP A 166 -6.02 -14.87 -0.74
CA ASP A 166 -7.14 -13.93 -0.87
C ASP A 166 -7.27 -13.34 -2.28
N GLN A 167 -6.13 -13.09 -2.91
CA GLN A 167 -6.04 -12.40 -4.19
C GLN A 167 -5.90 -13.34 -5.40
N LYS A 168 -5.60 -14.62 -5.18
CA LYS A 168 -5.10 -15.56 -6.19
C LYS A 168 -5.91 -15.60 -7.48
N TYR A 169 -7.22 -15.81 -7.38
CA TYR A 169 -8.11 -15.85 -8.54
C TYR A 169 -8.88 -14.55 -8.71
N ARG A 170 -9.07 -13.79 -7.62
CA ARG A 170 -9.80 -12.50 -7.61
C ARG A 170 -9.19 -11.44 -8.51
N ARG A 171 -7.86 -11.50 -8.76
CA ARG A 171 -7.15 -10.58 -9.66
C ARG A 171 -7.33 -10.88 -11.15
N ASP A 172 -7.94 -12.02 -11.49
CA ASP A 172 -8.19 -12.37 -12.89
C ASP A 172 -9.39 -11.57 -13.42
N ASN A 173 -9.24 -10.96 -14.61
CA ASN A 173 -10.27 -10.12 -15.22
C ASN A 173 -11.62 -10.84 -15.46
N ASP A 174 -11.62 -12.16 -15.57
CA ASP A 174 -12.80 -12.98 -15.80
C ASP A 174 -13.36 -13.61 -14.52
N VAL A 175 -12.82 -13.35 -13.32
CA VAL A 175 -13.17 -14.10 -12.11
C VAL A 175 -14.67 -14.06 -11.79
N LEU A 176 -15.33 -12.92 -11.99
CA LEU A 176 -16.75 -12.74 -11.71
C LEU A 176 -17.66 -13.46 -12.71
N THR A 177 -17.19 -13.68 -13.94
CA THR A 177 -17.93 -14.39 -15.00
C THR A 177 -17.52 -15.87 -15.09
N ASN A 178 -16.37 -16.23 -14.53
CA ASN A 178 -15.83 -17.59 -14.50
C ASN A 178 -16.19 -18.29 -13.19
N LYS A 179 -17.35 -18.94 -13.18
CA LYS A 179 -17.87 -19.68 -12.02
C LYS A 179 -16.85 -20.64 -11.39
N LYS A 180 -16.03 -21.33 -12.18
CA LYS A 180 -15.04 -22.28 -11.67
C LYS A 180 -13.93 -21.58 -10.87
N LYS A 181 -13.45 -20.42 -11.34
CA LYS A 181 -12.46 -19.61 -10.61
C LYS A 181 -13.07 -19.02 -9.35
N TRP A 182 -14.31 -18.54 -9.43
CA TRP A 182 -15.00 -18.00 -8.26
C TRP A 182 -15.19 -19.03 -7.15
N GLU A 183 -15.59 -20.26 -7.48
CA GLU A 183 -15.70 -21.34 -6.48
C GLU A 183 -14.33 -21.70 -5.87
N LYS A 184 -13.25 -21.65 -6.65
CA LYS A 184 -11.89 -21.81 -6.09
C LYS A 184 -11.50 -20.66 -5.17
N GLN A 185 -11.89 -19.43 -5.50
CA GLN A 185 -11.63 -18.28 -4.64
C GLN A 185 -12.38 -18.42 -3.31
N LYS A 186 -13.67 -18.78 -3.34
CA LYS A 186 -14.45 -19.02 -2.12
C LYS A 186 -13.82 -20.06 -1.19
N ALA A 187 -13.28 -21.15 -1.75
CA ALA A 187 -12.60 -22.16 -0.95
C ALA A 187 -11.38 -21.58 -0.21
N LEU A 188 -10.59 -20.74 -0.89
CA LEU A 188 -9.45 -20.03 -0.27
C LEU A 188 -9.92 -19.00 0.76
N ASP A 189 -11.01 -18.28 0.49
CA ASP A 189 -11.59 -17.32 1.43
C ASP A 189 -12.04 -18.04 2.73
N MET A 190 -12.62 -19.24 2.62
CA MET A 190 -13.00 -20.06 3.78
C MET A 190 -11.78 -20.55 4.59
N GLU A 191 -10.71 -21.00 3.92
CA GLU A 191 -9.45 -21.32 4.61
C GLU A 191 -8.91 -20.10 5.37
N ASN A 192 -8.89 -18.94 4.70
CA ASN A 192 -8.45 -17.69 5.30
C ASN A 192 -9.31 -17.27 6.50
N GLN A 193 -10.63 -17.50 6.49
CA GLN A 193 -11.48 -17.22 7.65
C GLN A 193 -11.08 -18.04 8.88
N ILE A 194 -10.73 -19.32 8.71
CA ILE A 194 -10.28 -20.18 9.81
C ILE A 194 -8.95 -19.67 10.36
N GLU A 195 -7.98 -19.39 9.48
CA GLU A 195 -6.68 -18.85 9.88
C GLU A 195 -6.81 -17.48 10.57
N LEU A 196 -7.66 -16.60 10.05
CA LEU A 196 -7.89 -15.26 10.58
C LEU A 196 -8.55 -15.29 11.96
N ALA A 197 -9.49 -16.21 12.18
CA ALA A 197 -10.09 -16.41 13.50
C ALA A 197 -9.02 -16.73 14.55
N ASN A 198 -8.10 -17.65 14.24
CA ASN A 198 -7.02 -18.02 15.16
C ASN A 198 -6.09 -16.83 15.44
N ILE A 199 -5.81 -16.00 14.42
CA ILE A 199 -5.02 -14.77 14.59
C ILE A 199 -5.73 -13.81 15.55
N PHE A 200 -7.01 -13.54 15.32
CA PHE A 200 -7.78 -12.62 16.16
C PHE A 200 -7.95 -13.13 17.60
N GLU A 201 -8.15 -14.43 17.80
CA GLU A 201 -8.23 -15.04 19.13
C GLU A 201 -6.91 -14.94 19.90
N LYS A 202 -5.78 -15.04 19.19
CA LYS A 202 -4.45 -15.03 19.81
C LYS A 202 -3.89 -13.62 20.05
N TYR A 203 -4.09 -12.72 19.09
CA TYR A 203 -3.40 -11.42 19.04
C TYR A 203 -4.35 -10.22 19.09
N GLY A 204 -5.66 -10.43 19.00
CA GLY A 204 -6.57 -9.36 18.61
C GLY A 204 -6.31 -8.94 17.15
N TYR A 205 -6.60 -7.68 16.81
CA TYR A 205 -6.28 -7.18 15.48
C TYR A 205 -4.75 -7.09 15.30
N PRO A 206 -4.16 -7.70 14.26
CA PRO A 206 -2.73 -7.59 13.99
C PRO A 206 -2.44 -6.25 13.33
N GLY A 207 -2.44 -5.19 14.14
CA GLY A 207 -2.28 -3.81 13.68
C GLY A 207 -0.83 -3.37 13.54
N LYS A 208 -0.64 -2.09 13.21
CA LYS A 208 0.66 -1.45 12.94
C LYS A 208 1.73 -1.79 13.98
N SER A 209 1.39 -1.76 15.25
CA SER A 209 2.33 -2.05 16.35
C SER A 209 2.87 -3.48 16.34
N LEU A 210 2.11 -4.43 15.78
CA LEU A 210 2.46 -5.85 15.78
C LEU A 210 3.09 -6.31 14.46
N VAL A 211 2.61 -5.78 13.34
CA VAL A 211 3.01 -6.24 12.00
C VAL A 211 3.55 -5.14 11.08
N GLY A 212 3.59 -3.89 11.54
CA GLY A 212 3.99 -2.74 10.73
C GLY A 212 2.88 -2.19 9.85
N SER A 213 3.00 -0.92 9.44
CA SER A 213 2.02 -0.23 8.60
C SER A 213 1.86 -0.83 7.20
N ASP A 214 2.84 -1.58 6.71
CA ASP A 214 2.76 -2.23 5.40
C ASP A 214 1.79 -3.42 5.39
N PHE A 215 1.52 -4.00 6.57
CA PHE A 215 0.75 -5.25 6.72
C PHE A 215 -0.51 -5.10 7.56
N ASP A 216 -0.68 -3.96 8.24
CA ASP A 216 -1.79 -3.67 9.16
C ASP A 216 -3.17 -3.83 8.53
N SER A 217 -3.26 -3.70 7.20
CA SER A 217 -4.51 -3.72 6.45
C SER A 217 -4.92 -5.12 6.01
N ASN A 218 -3.99 -6.09 6.04
CA ASN A 218 -4.20 -7.42 5.47
C ASN A 218 -5.34 -8.17 6.16
N ALA A 219 -5.39 -8.12 7.49
CA ALA A 219 -6.43 -8.81 8.26
C ALA A 219 -7.83 -8.27 7.96
N CYS A 220 -7.99 -6.94 7.84
CA CYS A 220 -9.29 -6.33 7.54
C CYS A 220 -9.73 -6.60 6.09
N LEU A 221 -8.80 -6.59 5.12
CA LEU A 221 -9.10 -6.95 3.73
C LEU A 221 -9.60 -8.39 3.61
N ILE A 222 -8.90 -9.33 4.26
CA ILE A 222 -9.29 -10.75 4.27
C ILE A 222 -10.66 -10.93 4.93
N LEU A 223 -10.94 -10.20 6.02
CA LEU A 223 -12.25 -10.21 6.67
C LEU A 223 -13.35 -9.67 5.75
N GLU A 224 -13.10 -8.56 5.05
CA GLU A 224 -14.04 -7.91 4.12
C GLU A 224 -14.41 -8.84 2.96
N HIS A 225 -13.43 -9.54 2.39
CA HIS A 225 -13.66 -10.49 1.30
C HIS A 225 -14.37 -11.77 1.74
N GLY A 226 -14.37 -12.09 3.04
CA GLY A 226 -15.07 -13.23 3.61
C GLY A 226 -16.55 -13.28 3.23
N SER A 227 -17.04 -14.47 2.88
CA SER A 227 -18.42 -14.64 2.40
C SER A 227 -19.47 -14.59 3.52
N ASP A 228 -19.10 -15.00 4.73
CA ASP A 228 -20.02 -15.10 5.87
C ASP A 228 -20.20 -13.76 6.61
N LEU A 229 -21.45 -13.27 6.67
CA LEU A 229 -21.82 -12.07 7.44
C LEU A 229 -21.63 -12.31 8.95
N ALA A 230 -21.98 -13.48 9.46
CA ALA A 230 -21.87 -13.76 10.89
C ALA A 230 -20.41 -13.71 11.36
N PHE A 231 -19.49 -14.22 10.53
CA PHE A 231 -18.06 -14.09 10.76
C PHE A 231 -17.58 -12.63 10.76
N GLN A 232 -18.06 -11.83 9.81
CA GLN A 232 -17.74 -10.40 9.75
C GLN A 232 -18.24 -9.66 10.99
N GLU A 233 -19.50 -9.86 11.38
CA GLU A 233 -20.08 -9.23 12.56
C GLU A 233 -19.39 -9.69 13.86
N LYS A 234 -18.98 -10.96 13.96
CA LYS A 234 -18.24 -11.48 15.12
C LYS A 234 -16.94 -10.69 15.36
N TRP A 235 -16.19 -10.40 14.30
CA TRP A 235 -14.87 -9.78 14.41
C TRP A 235 -14.87 -8.26 14.18
N PHE A 236 -15.97 -7.70 13.69
CA PHE A 236 -16.11 -6.27 13.44
C PHE A 236 -15.77 -5.38 14.65
N PRO A 237 -16.20 -5.69 15.90
CA PRO A 237 -15.78 -4.91 17.07
C PRO A 237 -14.26 -4.88 17.29
N THR A 238 -13.56 -5.96 16.95
CA THR A 238 -12.09 -6.06 17.07
C THR A 238 -11.41 -5.10 16.11
N VAL A 239 -11.92 -5.00 14.88
CA VAL A 239 -11.42 -4.07 13.86
C VAL A 239 -11.71 -2.62 14.21
N ILE A 240 -12.94 -2.31 14.68
CA ILE A 240 -13.31 -0.95 15.10
C ILE A 240 -12.45 -0.46 16.26
N GLU A 241 -12.17 -1.32 17.23
CA GLU A 241 -11.29 -0.97 18.35
C GLU A 241 -9.86 -0.70 17.88
N ALA A 242 -9.34 -1.50 16.95
CA ALA A 242 -8.03 -1.27 16.35
C ALA A 242 -7.97 0.05 15.56
N MET A 243 -9.01 0.36 14.78
CA MET A 243 -9.13 1.65 14.08
C MET A 243 -9.08 2.83 15.04
N ARG A 244 -9.85 2.77 16.14
CA ARG A 244 -9.88 3.84 17.17
C ARG A 244 -8.52 4.06 17.83
N LYS A 245 -7.70 3.00 17.91
CA LYS A 245 -6.31 3.06 18.39
C LYS A 245 -5.29 3.48 17.32
N GLY A 246 -5.73 3.71 16.09
CA GLY A 246 -4.85 4.02 14.96
C GLY A 246 -4.08 2.81 14.41
N GLU A 247 -4.45 1.60 14.84
CA GLU A 247 -3.80 0.32 14.50
C GLU A 247 -4.32 -0.31 13.20
N ALA A 248 -5.46 0.16 12.68
CA ALA A 248 -6.04 -0.28 11.41
C ALA A 248 -6.30 0.91 10.48
N ASP A 249 -6.09 0.73 9.16
CA ASP A 249 -6.36 1.77 8.15
C ASP A 249 -7.86 2.07 8.04
N ILE A 250 -8.21 3.34 8.24
CA ILE A 250 -9.59 3.85 8.24
C ILE A 250 -10.34 3.58 6.93
N ASN A 251 -9.67 3.61 5.78
CA ASN A 251 -10.32 3.42 4.48
C ASN A 251 -10.70 1.95 4.30
N ILE A 252 -9.85 1.03 4.74
CA ILE A 252 -10.15 -0.41 4.70
C ILE A 252 -11.28 -0.74 5.67
N VAL A 253 -11.33 -0.10 6.84
CA VAL A 253 -12.46 -0.28 7.77
C VAL A 253 -13.76 0.26 7.18
N ARG A 254 -13.76 1.39 6.47
CA ARG A 254 -14.94 1.88 5.74
C ARG A 254 -15.46 0.87 4.70
N MET A 255 -14.57 0.17 4.00
CA MET A 255 -14.96 -0.91 3.08
C MET A 255 -15.62 -2.09 3.80
N LEU A 256 -15.09 -2.48 4.98
CA LEU A 256 -15.70 -3.53 5.80
C LEU A 256 -17.10 -3.09 6.30
N ILE A 257 -17.25 -1.84 6.70
CA ILE A 257 -18.55 -1.28 7.10
C ILE A 257 -19.54 -1.40 5.95
N ASP A 258 -19.19 -0.90 4.76
CA ASP A 258 -20.05 -1.01 3.58
C ASP A 258 -20.41 -2.46 3.26
N ARG A 259 -19.45 -3.38 3.34
CA ARG A 259 -19.69 -4.80 3.11
C ARG A 259 -20.74 -5.37 4.08
N ILE A 260 -20.62 -5.06 5.37
CA ILE A 260 -21.54 -5.53 6.41
C ILE A 260 -22.94 -4.94 6.18
N TYR A 261 -23.04 -3.63 6.00
CA TYR A 261 -24.33 -2.97 5.76
C TYR A 261 -24.98 -3.45 4.47
N TRP A 262 -24.21 -3.64 3.40
CA TRP A 262 -24.72 -4.19 2.16
C TRP A 262 -25.33 -5.57 2.38
N LYS A 263 -24.65 -6.47 3.08
CA LYS A 263 -25.19 -7.81 3.37
C LYS A 263 -26.42 -7.78 4.29
N LYS A 264 -26.53 -6.78 5.19
CA LYS A 264 -27.65 -6.65 6.15
C LYS A 264 -28.89 -5.99 5.56
N THR A 265 -28.71 -4.91 4.81
CA THR A 265 -29.80 -4.01 4.39
C THR A 265 -29.90 -3.87 2.87
N GLY A 266 -28.91 -4.35 2.12
CA GLY A 266 -28.82 -4.14 0.67
C GLY A 266 -28.25 -2.77 0.29
N LYS A 267 -27.79 -1.96 1.26
CA LYS A 267 -27.32 -0.58 1.06
C LYS A 267 -25.96 -0.34 1.73
N GLN A 268 -25.23 0.69 1.31
CA GLN A 268 -23.89 1.04 1.82
C GLN A 268 -23.81 2.45 2.40
N ILE A 269 -22.76 2.74 3.16
CA ILE A 269 -22.60 3.97 3.95
C ILE A 269 -21.58 4.93 3.34
N PHE A 270 -20.45 4.40 2.84
CA PHE A 270 -19.30 5.17 2.36
C PHE A 270 -19.08 5.09 0.85
N GLY A 271 -19.76 4.17 0.14
CA GLY A 271 -19.75 4.15 -1.33
C GLY A 271 -18.63 3.30 -1.94
N SER A 272 -18.09 2.31 -1.22
CA SER A 272 -16.98 1.48 -1.69
C SER A 272 -17.37 0.35 -2.67
N HIS A 273 -18.64 -0.08 -2.70
CA HIS A 273 -19.10 -1.13 -3.62
C HIS A 273 -19.89 -0.53 -4.78
N VAL A 274 -19.39 -0.73 -6.00
CA VAL A 274 -20.08 -0.31 -7.23
C VAL A 274 -21.43 -1.04 -7.34
N ASP A 275 -22.45 -0.34 -7.83
CA ASP A 275 -23.82 -0.85 -8.03
C ASP A 275 -24.61 -1.17 -6.75
N VAL A 276 -24.09 -0.85 -5.56
CA VAL A 276 -24.83 -0.92 -4.30
C VAL A 276 -25.43 0.46 -3.99
N PRO A 277 -26.74 0.58 -3.74
CA PRO A 277 -27.35 1.86 -3.39
C PRO A 277 -26.84 2.40 -2.05
N MET A 278 -26.74 3.73 -1.93
CA MET A 278 -26.45 4.39 -0.66
C MET A 278 -27.62 4.26 0.31
N GLU A 279 -27.31 4.26 1.60
CA GLU A 279 -28.31 4.39 2.66
C GLU A 279 -28.89 5.80 2.75
N GLU A 280 -30.02 5.96 3.45
CA GLU A 280 -30.60 7.28 3.69
C GLU A 280 -29.61 8.21 4.43
N GLU A 281 -29.53 9.48 4.02
CA GLU A 281 -28.55 10.44 4.52
C GLU A 281 -28.55 10.56 6.06
N LYS A 282 -29.74 10.49 6.67
CA LYS A 282 -29.88 10.50 8.13
C LYS A 282 -29.17 9.30 8.77
N ILE A 283 -29.39 8.10 8.25
CA ILE A 283 -28.80 6.86 8.75
C ILE A 283 -27.29 6.85 8.51
N ILE A 284 -26.84 7.34 7.34
CA ILE A 284 -25.40 7.51 7.05
C ILE A 284 -24.73 8.36 8.13
N ARG A 285 -25.31 9.52 8.47
CA ARG A 285 -24.77 10.41 9.51
C ARG A 285 -24.76 9.77 10.89
N GLU A 286 -25.81 9.02 11.23
CA GLU A 286 -25.89 8.28 12.50
C GLU A 286 -24.77 7.23 12.61
N ILE A 287 -24.54 6.46 11.56
CA ILE A 287 -23.51 5.41 11.51
C ILE A 287 -22.09 6.00 11.50
N GLN A 288 -21.88 7.08 10.75
CA GLN A 288 -20.61 7.83 10.75
C GLN A 288 -20.29 8.34 12.15
N ALA A 289 -21.28 8.92 12.86
CA ALA A 289 -21.11 9.36 14.23
C ALA A 289 -20.84 8.21 15.20
N GLU A 290 -21.52 7.06 15.05
CA GLU A 290 -21.32 5.87 15.88
C GLU A 290 -19.86 5.35 15.83
N TYR A 291 -19.27 5.32 14.63
CA TYR A 291 -17.90 4.83 14.45
C TYR A 291 -16.83 5.90 14.51
N GLY A 292 -17.20 7.19 14.52
CA GLY A 292 -16.27 8.32 14.53
C GLY A 292 -15.58 8.53 13.18
N LEU A 293 -16.34 8.43 12.07
CA LEU A 293 -15.87 8.39 10.69
C LEU A 293 -16.40 9.50 9.78
#